data_AF-A0A5K0X2A0-F1
#
_entry.id   AF-A0A5K0X2A0-F1
#
_cell.length_a   1.000
_cell.length_b   1.000
_cell.length_c   1.000
_cell.angle_alpha   90.00
_cell.angle_beta   90.00
_cell.angle_gamma   90.00
#
_symmetry.space_group_name_H-M   'P 1'
#
loop_
_entity.id
_entity.type
_entity.pdbx_description
1 polymer ?
#
loop_
_entity_poly.entity_id
_entity_poly.type
_entity_poly.pdbx_seq_one_letter_code
_entity_poly.pdbx_strand_id
1 'polypeptide(L)' 'LAYLHEAIEPKVVHRDIKSSNILIDEEFNAKVSDFGLAKLLGAGKSHITTRVMGTFG' A
#
# COMPACT_ATOMS: atom_id res chain seq x y z
N LEU A 1 6.36 -2.30 3.64
CA LEU A 1 5.59 -2.96 2.57
C LEU A 1 5.33 -4.45 2.84
N ALA A 2 6.35 -5.25 3.17
CA ALA A 2 6.18 -6.70 3.42
C ALA A 2 5.02 -7.03 4.37
N TYR A 3 4.88 -6.27 5.46
CA TYR A 3 3.74 -6.43 6.39
C TYR A 3 2.37 -6.44 5.68
N LEU A 4 2.12 -5.49 4.79
CA LEU A 4 0.85 -5.36 4.08
C LEU A 4 0.61 -6.49 3.06
N HIS A 5 1.67 -7.07 2.51
CA HIS A 5 1.58 -8.06 1.42
C HIS A 5 1.71 -9.51 1.90
N GLU A 6 2.26 -9.74 3.09
CA GLU A 6 2.68 -11.08 3.53
C GLU A 6 2.28 -11.39 4.98
N ALA A 7 2.24 -10.39 5.88
CA ALA A 7 2.01 -10.63 7.30
C ALA A 7 0.55 -10.51 7.74
N ILE A 8 -0.35 -10.08 6.85
CA ILE A 8 -1.78 -9.87 7.15
C ILE A 8 -2.68 -10.50 6.08
N GLU A 9 -3.87 -10.95 6.52
CA GLU A 9 -4.94 -11.46 5.66
C GLU A 9 -6.28 -10.76 6.01
N PRO A 10 -6.99 -10.16 5.04
CA PRO A 10 -6.63 -10.07 3.63
C PRO A 10 -5.44 -9.14 3.36
N LYS A 11 -4.63 -9.50 2.37
CA LYS A 11 -3.47 -8.69 1.94
C LYS A 11 -3.94 -7.31 1.48
N VAL A 12 -3.14 -6.28 1.72
CA VAL A 12 -3.46 -4.89 1.38
C VAL A 12 -2.52 -4.41 0.28
N VAL A 13 -3.07 -4.03 -0.87
CA VAL A 13 -2.32 -3.38 -1.95
C VAL A 13 -2.52 -1.87 -1.84
N HIS A 14 -1.47 -1.11 -1.53
CA HIS A 14 -1.54 0.34 -1.29
C HIS A 14 -1.90 1.16 -2.54
N ARG A 15 -1.32 0.78 -3.69
CA ARG A 15 -1.52 1.38 -5.02
C ARG A 15 -1.02 2.81 -5.26
N ASP A 16 -0.65 3.56 -4.23
CA ASP A 16 -0.06 4.90 -4.39
C ASP A 16 1.23 5.07 -3.57
N ILE A 17 2.24 4.23 -3.80
CA ILE A 17 3.53 4.32 -3.11
C ILE A 17 4.43 5.33 -3.81
N LYS A 18 4.73 6.43 -3.11
CA LYS A 18 5.57 7.55 -3.54
C LYS A 18 6.18 8.25 -2.33
N SER A 19 7.26 9.01 -2.51
CA SER A 19 7.97 9.67 -1.41
C SER A 19 7.09 10.59 -0.56
N SER A 20 6.14 11.31 -1.17
CA SER A 20 5.19 12.16 -0.43
C SER A 20 4.17 11.40 0.41
N ASN A 21 4.02 10.09 0.20
CA ASN A 21 3.19 9.20 1.03
C ASN A 21 4.02 8.35 2.01
N ILE A 22 5.32 8.65 2.17
CA ILE A 22 6.17 8.09 3.22
C ILE A 22 6.49 9.21 4.19
N LEU A 23 5.79 9.23 5.32
CA LEU A 23 6.02 10.21 6.38
C LEU A 23 7.16 9.74 7.28
N ILE A 24 7.87 10.69 7.86
CA ILE A 24 8.95 10.45 8.83
C ILE A 24 8.51 11.04 10.16
N ASP A 25 8.58 10.25 11.24
CA ASP A 25 8.29 10.75 12.59
C ASP A 25 9.54 11.32 13.29
N GLU A 26 9.39 11.77 14.53
CA GLU A 26 10.45 12.40 15.33
C GLU A 26 11.65 11.48 15.61
N GLU A 27 11.45 10.17 15.54
CA GLU A 27 12.47 9.13 15.73
C GLU A 27 13.10 8.68 14.40
N PHE A 28 12.81 9.40 13.30
CA PHE A 28 13.23 9.06 11.95
C PHE A 28 12.68 7.73 11.41
N ASN A 29 11.57 7.24 11.98
CA ASN A 29 10.91 6.04 11.46
C ASN A 29 10.00 6.39 10.26
N ALA A 30 10.10 5.58 9.21
CA ALA A 30 9.24 5.70 8.04
C ALA A 30 7.85 5.09 8.29
N LYS A 31 6.80 5.86 8.01
CA LYS A 31 5.39 5.47 8.12
C LYS A 31 4.70 5.67 6.77
N VAL A 32 4.09 4.60 6.26
CA VAL A 32 3.29 4.66 5.03
C VAL A 32 1.97 5.37 5.32
N SER A 33 1.61 6.37 4.51
CA SER A 33 0.38 7.15 4.61
C SER A 33 -0.43 7.09 3.31
N ASP A 34 -1.65 7.65 3.34
CA ASP A 34 -2.57 7.76 2.19
C ASP A 34 -3.01 6.43 1.57
N PHE A 35 -3.85 5.71 2.30
CA PHE A 35 -4.51 4.48 1.83
C PHE A 35 -5.77 4.75 0.99
N GLY A 36 -5.98 5.97 0.47
CA GLY A 36 -7.20 6.35 -0.25
C GLY A 36 -7.45 5.51 -1.52
N LEU A 37 -6.40 4.95 -2.11
CA LEU A 37 -6.46 4.07 -3.27
C LEU A 37 -6.29 2.59 -2.92
N ALA A 38 -6.11 2.25 -1.65
CA ALA A 38 -5.79 0.90 -1.22
C ALA A 38 -6.91 -0.11 -1.53
N LYS A 39 -6.52 -1.37 -1.74
CA LYS A 39 -7.44 -2.48 -2.00
C LYS A 39 -7.06 -3.72 -1.22
N LEU A 40 -8.08 -4.42 -0.73
CA LEU A 40 -7.93 -5.74 -0.14
C LEU A 40 -7.85 -6.79 -1.25
N LEU A 41 -6.86 -7.65 -1.14
CA LEU A 41 -6.66 -8.82 -1.98
C LEU A 41 -7.07 -10.04 -1.15
N GLY A 42 -8.19 -10.67 -1.53
CA GLY A 42 -8.73 -11.81 -0.79
C GLY A 42 -7.85 -13.06 -0.89
N ALA A 43 -8.00 -13.95 0.09
CA ALA A 43 -7.25 -15.20 0.22
C ALA A 43 -7.18 -15.99 -1.09
N GLY A 44 -5.97 -16.45 -1.42
CA GLY A 44 -5.69 -17.24 -2.63
C GLY A 44 -5.59 -16.43 -3.93
N LYS A 45 -5.85 -15.12 -3.93
CA LYS A 45 -5.64 -14.25 -5.10
C LYS A 45 -4.24 -13.62 -5.04
N SER A 46 -3.52 -13.66 -6.15
CA SER A 46 -2.22 -12.98 -6.31
C SER A 46 -2.30 -11.75 -7.21
N HIS A 47 -3.48 -11.43 -7.74
CA HIS A 47 -3.70 -10.32 -8.65
C HIS A 47 -5.08 -9.69 -8.45
N ILE A 48 -5.18 -8.40 -8.75
CA ILE A 48 -6.42 -7.64 -8.77
C ILE A 48 -6.47 -6.76 -10.02
N THR A 49 -7.51 -6.92 -10.83
CA THR A 49 -7.74 -6.06 -12.00
C THR A 49 -8.57 -4.86 -11.56
N THR A 50 -8.04 -3.66 -11.81
CA THR A 50 -8.69 -2.41 -11.43
C THR A 50 -8.41 -1.35 -12.49
N ARG A 51 -9.22 -0.28 -12.53
CA ARG A 51 -8.89 0.90 -13.34
C ARG A 51 -7.53 1.48 -12.94
N VAL A 52 -6.83 2.11 -13.88
CA VAL A 52 -5.58 2.83 -13.62
C VAL A 52 -5.86 3.95 -12.62
N MET A 53 -5.09 3.99 -11.54
CA MET A 53 -5.09 5.04 -10.51
C MET A 53 -3.74 5.03 -9.80
N GLY A 54 -3.43 6.12 -9.10
CA GLY A 54 -2.12 6.39 -8.51
C GLY A 54 -1.51 7.63 -9.16
N THR A 55 -0.37 8.06 -8.66
CA THR A 55 0.39 9.13 -9.31
C THR A 55 1.29 8.62 -10.42
N PHE A 56 1.43 9.42 -11.47
CA PHE A 56 2.53 9.25 -12.42
C PHE A 56 3.86 9.46 -11.69
N GLY A 57 4.83 8.62 -12.03
CA GLY A 57 6.23 8.77 -11.63
C GLY A 57 7.00 9.60 -12.64
#